data_AF-A0AAV3AHK2-F1
#
_entry.id   AF-A0AAV3AHK2-F1
#
_cell.length_a   1.000
_cell.length_b   1.000
_cell.length_c   1.000
_cell.angle_alpha   90.00
_cell.angle_beta   90.00
_cell.angle_gamma   90.00
#
_symmetry.space_group_name_H-M   'P 1'
#
loop_
_entity.id
_entity.type
_entity.pdbx_description
1 polymer ?
#
loop_
_entity_poly.entity_id
_entity_poly.type
_entity_poly.pdbx_seq_one_letter_code
_entity_poly.pdbx_strand_id
1 'polypeptide(L)'
;MKLFSSADVRRLLHNKYVAVLGDSIQRSVIKDLVKIMQNDWFRTENQLKGKGEMSFANDTRHVGGSLGEMQKCITYCKVRHYRTDHHLVWFYFLTRVSS
;
A
#
# COMPACT_ATOMS: atom_id res chain seq x y z
N MET A 1 17.60 5.17 -19.56
CA MET A 1 16.34 5.27 -18.80
C MET A 1 16.71 5.34 -17.33
N LYS A 2 16.45 6.46 -16.64
CA LYS A 2 16.85 6.62 -15.23
C LYS A 2 15.85 5.82 -14.38
N LEU A 3 16.27 4.67 -13.85
CA LEU A 3 15.49 3.93 -12.86
C LEU A 3 15.46 4.80 -11.60
N PHE A 4 14.27 5.19 -11.12
CA PHE A 4 14.15 5.94 -9.87
C PHE A 4 14.77 5.12 -8.73
N SER A 5 15.75 5.70 -8.03
CA SER A 5 16.37 5.04 -6.88
C SER A 5 15.52 5.20 -5.61
N SER A 6 15.74 4.34 -4.63
CA SER A 6 15.23 4.43 -3.27
C SER A 6 15.61 5.76 -2.64
N ALA A 7 16.79 6.29 -2.95
CA ALA A 7 17.26 7.58 -2.46
C ALA A 7 16.45 8.73 -3.05
N ASP A 8 16.12 8.67 -4.35
CA ASP A 8 15.27 9.68 -5.00
C ASP A 8 13.86 9.68 -4.42
N VAL A 9 13.26 8.50 -4.23
CA VAL A 9 11.91 8.38 -3.67
C VAL A 9 11.87 8.82 -2.21
N ARG A 10 12.84 8.40 -1.39
CA ARG A 10 12.96 8.85 0.00
C ARG A 10 13.12 10.37 0.08
N ARG A 11 13.99 10.96 -0.75
CA ARG A 11 14.17 12.42 -0.79
C ARG A 11 12.91 13.15 -1.23
N LEU A 12 12.19 12.62 -2.22
CA LEU A 12 10.94 13.21 -2.71
C LEU A 12 9.84 13.19 -1.65
N LEU A 13 9.75 12.10 -0.87
CA LEU A 13 8.70 11.89 0.13
C LEU A 13 9.13 12.30 1.56
N HIS A 14 10.35 12.79 1.73
CA HIS A 14 10.89 13.16 3.03
C HIS A 14 10.02 14.22 3.72
N ASN A 15 9.56 13.90 4.93
CA ASN A 15 8.69 14.71 5.76
C ASN A 15 7.36 15.11 5.06
N LYS A 16 6.87 14.23 4.19
CA LYS A 16 5.57 14.37 3.54
C LYS A 16 4.59 13.32 4.03
N TYR A 17 3.33 13.73 4.09
CA TYR A 17 2.21 12.84 4.26
C TYR A 17 1.63 12.48 2.90
N VAL A 18 1.59 11.19 2.56
CA VAL A 18 1.07 10.71 1.29
C VAL A 18 -0.17 9.85 1.55
N ALA A 19 -1.29 10.19 0.94
CA ALA A 19 -2.50 9.38 0.97
C ALA A 19 -2.79 8.83 -0.44
N VAL A 20 -2.96 7.51 -0.55
CA VAL A 20 -3.32 6.84 -1.80
C VAL A 20 -4.70 6.22 -1.64
N LEU A 21 -5.62 6.65 -2.51
CA LEU A 21 -6.98 6.16 -2.60
C LEU A 21 -7.08 5.28 -3.87
N GLY A 22 -7.55 4.04 -3.76
CA GLY A 22 -7.68 3.21 -4.96
C GLY A 22 -8.18 1.79 -4.73
N ASP A 23 -8.23 1.03 -5.82
CA ASP A 23 -8.69 -0.36 -5.86
C ASP A 23 -7.53 -1.36 -5.81
N SER A 24 -7.77 -2.59 -6.27
CA SER A 24 -6.76 -3.66 -6.30
C SER A 24 -5.52 -3.34 -7.15
N ILE A 25 -5.64 -2.49 -8.17
CA ILE A 25 -4.52 -2.09 -9.03
C ILE A 25 -3.58 -1.18 -8.23
N GLN A 26 -4.13 -0.13 -7.59
CA GLN A 26 -3.36 0.78 -6.76
C GLN A 26 -2.71 0.03 -5.60
N ARG A 27 -3.34 -1.02 -5.06
CA ARG A 27 -2.73 -1.89 -4.05
C ARG A 27 -1.42 -2.51 -4.51
N SER A 28 -1.28 -2.91 -5.77
CA SER A 28 -0.02 -3.45 -6.30
C SER A 28 1.05 -2.37 -6.42
N VAL A 29 0.69 -1.22 -6.98
CA VAL A 29 1.60 -0.06 -7.14
C VAL A 29 2.16 0.43 -5.81
N ILE A 30 1.31 0.47 -4.78
CA ILE A 30 1.68 0.84 -3.41
C ILE A 30 2.73 -0.12 -2.84
N LYS A 31 2.56 -1.42 -3.06
CA LYS A 31 3.49 -2.42 -2.55
C LYS A 31 4.86 -2.26 -3.18
N ASP A 32 4.90 -1.92 -4.47
CA ASP A 32 6.15 -1.60 -5.15
C ASP A 32 6.75 -0.31 -4.61
N LEU A 33 5.94 0.73 -4.34
CA LEU A 33 6.42 1.96 -3.71
C LEU A 33 7.09 1.71 -2.35
N VAL A 34 6.44 0.93 -1.46
CA VAL A 34 7.01 0.59 -0.14
C VAL A 34 8.32 -0.19 -0.30
N LYS A 35 8.40 -1.12 -1.28
CA LYS A 35 9.63 -1.87 -1.53
C LYS A 35 10.77 -1.02 -2.08
N ILE A 36 10.48 -0.12 -3.03
CA ILE A 36 11.49 0.80 -3.58
C ILE A 36 12.03 1.68 -2.47
N MET A 37 11.19 2.16 -1.56
CA MET A 37 11.61 2.96 -0.41
C MET A 37 12.52 2.20 0.57
N GLN A 38 12.45 0.87 0.59
CA GLN A 38 13.27 0.03 1.45
C GLN A 38 14.60 -0.31 0.77
N ASN A 39 14.57 -0.97 -0.40
CA ASN A 39 15.72 -1.74 -0.88
C ASN A 39 15.98 -1.60 -2.40
N ASP A 40 15.57 -0.50 -3.07
CA ASP A 40 15.78 -0.26 -4.52
C ASP A 40 15.16 -1.29 -5.49
N TRP A 41 14.44 -2.30 -4.97
CA TRP A 41 13.99 -3.44 -5.75
C TRP A 41 12.46 -3.43 -5.92
N PHE A 42 12.00 -3.71 -7.14
CA PHE A 42 10.59 -3.99 -7.44
C PHE A 42 10.23 -5.44 -7.06
N ARG A 43 8.94 -5.77 -6.90
CA ARG A 43 8.52 -7.16 -6.63
C ARG A 43 8.98 -8.12 -7.74
N THR A 44 9.42 -9.33 -7.35
CA THR A 44 9.30 -10.54 -8.17
C THR A 44 7.83 -10.99 -8.21
N GLU A 45 7.35 -11.44 -9.38
CA GLU A 45 5.93 -11.77 -9.65
C GLU A 45 5.24 -12.62 -8.57
N ASN A 46 5.98 -13.53 -7.92
CA ASN A 46 5.45 -14.44 -6.91
C ASN A 46 4.86 -13.76 -5.68
N GLN A 47 5.29 -12.53 -5.38
CA GLN A 47 4.76 -11.76 -4.25
C GLN A 47 3.41 -11.10 -4.62
N LEU A 48 3.14 -10.78 -5.89
CA LEU A 48 1.93 -10.07 -6.36
C LEU A 48 0.61 -10.79 -6.04
N LYS A 49 0.63 -12.11 -5.85
CA LYS A 49 -0.58 -12.94 -5.75
C LYS A 49 -1.16 -13.13 -4.35
N GLY A 50 -0.53 -12.61 -3.29
CA GLY A 50 -1.03 -12.72 -1.91
C GLY A 50 -2.30 -11.90 -1.64
N LYS A 51 -3.47 -12.52 -1.78
CA LYS A 51 -4.75 -12.00 -1.23
C LYS A 51 -4.81 -12.34 0.26
N GLY A 52 -5.38 -11.46 1.08
CA GLY A 52 -5.57 -11.72 2.52
C GLY A 52 -4.37 -11.46 3.45
N GLU A 53 -3.20 -11.04 2.96
CA GLU A 53 -2.01 -10.79 3.81
C GLU A 53 -2.28 -9.83 4.99
N MET A 54 -1.89 -10.26 6.20
CA MET A 54 -2.03 -9.53 7.46
C MET A 54 -1.10 -8.30 7.52
N SER A 55 0.11 -8.41 6.98
CA SER A 55 1.11 -7.35 6.83
C SER A 55 1.91 -7.56 5.53
N PHE A 56 2.53 -6.50 5.02
CA PHE A 56 3.40 -6.51 3.84
C PHE A 56 4.52 -5.49 4.06
N ALA A 57 5.77 -5.94 4.03
CA ALA A 57 6.95 -5.07 4.11
C ALA A 57 6.90 -4.06 5.28
N ASN A 58 6.57 -4.54 6.49
CA ASN A 58 6.41 -3.75 7.72
C ASN A 58 5.31 -2.68 7.69
N ASP A 59 4.38 -2.74 6.74
CA ASP A 59 3.17 -1.94 6.82
C ASP A 59 2.22 -2.46 7.92
N THR A 60 1.49 -1.54 8.55
CA THR A 60 0.54 -1.86 9.62
C THR A 60 -0.88 -1.66 9.12
N ARG A 61 -1.77 -2.60 9.42
CA ARG A 61 -3.20 -2.51 9.09
C ARG A 61 -3.92 -1.76 10.21
N HIS A 62 -4.62 -0.69 9.86
CA HIS A 62 -5.34 0.16 10.83
C HIS A 62 -6.83 -0.15 10.90
N VAL A 63 -7.50 -0.34 9.75
CA VAL A 63 -8.95 -0.54 9.70
C VAL A 63 -9.32 -1.57 8.62
N GLY A 64 -10.34 -2.39 8.89
CA GLY A 64 -11.13 -3.11 7.89
C GLY A 64 -10.70 -4.55 7.60
N GLY A 65 -11.64 -5.49 7.84
CA GLY A 65 -11.71 -6.89 7.37
C GLY A 65 -11.47 -7.94 8.46
N SER A 66 -12.52 -8.30 9.21
CA SER A 66 -12.57 -9.51 10.04
C SER A 66 -12.21 -10.75 9.21
N LEU A 67 -11.73 -11.82 9.85
CA LEU A 67 -11.46 -13.14 9.22
C LEU A 67 -12.69 -13.78 8.52
N GLY A 68 -13.84 -13.13 8.53
CA GLY A 68 -15.09 -13.58 7.92
C GLY A 68 -15.30 -13.08 6.50
N GLU A 69 -16.32 -13.65 5.85
CA GLU A 69 -16.70 -13.42 4.45
C GLU A 69 -16.56 -11.97 4.02
N MET A 70 -16.03 -11.79 2.81
CA MET A 70 -15.83 -10.51 2.14
C MET A 70 -17.18 -9.83 1.87
N GLN A 71 -17.75 -9.22 2.90
CA GLN A 71 -19.01 -8.50 2.77
C GLN A 71 -18.78 -7.29 1.86
N LYS A 72 -19.48 -7.29 0.73
CA LYS A 72 -19.62 -6.17 -0.22
C LYS A 72 -20.42 -5.03 0.42
N CYS A 73 -19.98 -4.57 1.59
CA CYS A 73 -20.64 -3.47 2.26
C CYS A 73 -20.03 -2.15 1.77
N ILE A 74 -20.90 -1.16 1.57
CA ILE A 74 -20.63 0.18 1.06
C ILE A 74 -19.67 0.96 2.01
N THR A 75 -19.43 0.40 3.20
CA THR A 75 -18.52 0.89 4.26
C THR A 75 -17.19 0.13 4.36
N TYR A 76 -16.86 -0.76 3.42
CA TYR A 76 -15.58 -1.50 3.44
C TYR A 76 -14.39 -0.59 3.11
N CYS A 77 -13.81 0.03 4.15
CA CYS A 77 -12.54 0.74 4.08
C CYS A 77 -11.43 -0.12 4.69
N LYS A 78 -10.61 -0.75 3.85
CA LYS A 78 -9.37 -1.36 4.31
C LYS A 78 -8.27 -0.30 4.30
N VAL A 79 -7.83 0.09 5.49
CA VAL A 79 -6.80 1.12 5.69
C VAL A 79 -5.50 0.46 6.14
N ARG A 80 -4.42 0.76 5.43
CA ARG A 80 -3.06 0.35 5.78
C ARG A 80 -2.16 1.59 5.79
N HIS A 81 -1.10 1.55 6.57
CA HIS A 81 -0.06 2.57 6.47
C HIS A 81 1.34 1.99 6.46
N TYR A 82 2.26 2.73 5.85
CA TYR A 82 3.69 2.56 5.99
C TYR A 82 4.26 3.79 6.70
N ARG A 83 4.98 3.57 7.79
CA ARG A 83 5.54 4.64 8.62
C ARG A 83 7.02 4.37 8.91
N THR A 84 7.81 5.42 8.78
CA THR A 84 9.18 5.53 9.29
C THR A 84 9.31 6.87 10.01
N ASP A 85 10.49 7.21 10.51
CA ASP A 85 10.73 8.49 11.18
C ASP A 85 10.47 9.71 10.27
N HIS A 86 10.64 9.55 8.96
CA HIS A 86 10.55 10.66 8.00
C HIS A 86 9.49 10.48 6.90
N HIS A 87 8.74 9.38 6.93
CA HIS A 87 7.77 9.08 5.88
C HIS A 87 6.50 8.51 6.48
N LEU A 88 5.35 9.02 6.04
CA LEU A 88 4.04 8.51 6.41
C LEU A 88 3.17 8.36 5.16
N VAL A 89 2.85 7.11 4.83
CA VAL A 89 2.04 6.77 3.65
C VAL A 89 0.80 6.01 4.09
N TRP A 90 -0.38 6.53 3.77
CA TRP A 90 -1.68 5.91 4.03
C TRP A 90 -2.30 5.35 2.77
N PHE A 91 -2.92 4.19 2.90
CA PHE A 91 -3.53 3.45 1.82
C PHE A 91 -4.98 3.17 2.17
N TYR A 92 -5.88 3.73 1.37
CA TYR A 92 -7.32 3.53 1.51
C TYR A 92 -7.80 2.69 0.34
N PHE A 93 -8.21 1.47 0.65
CA PHE A 93 -8.85 0.61 -0.32
C PHE A 93 -10.32 0.99 -0.45
N LEU A 94 -10.71 1.39 -1.65
CA LEU A 94 -12.08 1.77 -1.98
C LEU A 94 -12.72 0.63 -2.78
N THR A 95 -13.82 0.09 -2.29
CA THR A 95 -14.70 -0.77 -3.10
C THR A 95 -15.67 0.12 -3.87
N ARG A 96 -15.84 -0.13 -5.18
CA ARG A 96 -16.85 0.61 -5.97
C ARG A 96 -18.21 0.49 -5.30
N VAL A 97 -18.91 1.62 -5.21
CA VAL A 97 -20.36 1.64 -4.97
C VAL A 97 -21.00 1.22 -6.28
N SER A 98 -21.51 -0.01 -6.35
CA SER A 98 -22.40 -0.40 -7.45
C SER A 98 -23.74 0.27 -7.19
N SER A 99 -24.11 1.25 -8.03
CA SER A 99 -25.46 1.83 -8.04
C SER A 99 -26.47 0.85 -8.64
#